data_AF-A0A352SAC5-F1
#
_entry.id   AF-A0A352SAC5-F1
#
_cell.length_a   1.000
_cell.length_b   1.000
_cell.length_c   1.000
_cell.angle_alpha   90.00
_cell.angle_beta   90.00
_cell.angle_gamma   90.00
#
_symmetry.space_group_name_H-M   'P 1'
#
loop_
_entity.id
_entity.type
_entity.pdbx_description
1 polymer ?
#
loop_
_entity_poly.entity_id
_entity_poly.type
_entity_poly.pdbx_seq_one_letter_code
_entity_poly.pdbx_strand_id
1 'polypeptide(L)'
;TLKAISNLLHAERGDVTKGSIEYRGQRVDQLTPNDLVKRGVIQVMEGRHCFAHLTIEENLLTGAYTRGLSRGQTRDELEKIYAYFPRLKTRRKSQAGYTSGGEQQM
;
A
#
# COMPACT_ATOMS: atom_id res chain seq x y z
N THR A 1 -9.86 12.34 9.36
CA THR A 1 -9.08 11.59 10.37
C THR A 1 -8.07 10.62 9.79
N LEU A 2 -8.44 9.64 8.93
CA LEU A 2 -7.46 8.68 8.39
C LEU A 2 -6.32 9.34 7.58
N LYS A 3 -6.63 10.33 6.73
CA LYS A 3 -5.61 11.13 6.04
C LYS A 3 -4.68 11.91 6.96
N ALA A 4 -5.14 12.23 8.18
CA ALA A 4 -4.28 12.86 9.20
C ALA A 4 -3.30 11.83 9.76
N ILE A 5 -3.79 10.63 10.08
CA ILE A 5 -2.98 9.52 10.61
C ILE A 5 -1.89 9.08 9.62
N SER A 6 -2.18 9.11 8.33
CA SER A 6 -1.24 8.74 7.26
C SER A 6 -0.42 9.91 6.69
N ASN A 7 -0.53 11.10 7.29
CA ASN A 7 0.13 12.34 6.87
C ASN A 7 -0.17 12.77 5.42
N LEU A 8 -1.33 12.39 4.90
CA LEU A 8 -1.79 12.79 3.56
C LEU A 8 -2.54 14.13 3.53
N LEU A 9 -2.84 14.74 4.67
CA LEU A 9 -3.55 16.04 4.71
C LEU A 9 -2.82 17.15 3.95
N HIS A 10 -1.49 17.16 3.96
CA HIS A 10 -0.71 18.20 3.27
C HIS A 10 -0.96 18.22 1.76
N ALA A 11 -1.24 17.06 1.14
CA ALA A 11 -1.62 16.97 -0.27
C ALA A 11 -2.95 17.69 -0.57
N GLU A 12 -3.80 17.86 0.44
CA GLU A 12 -5.10 18.54 0.36
C GLU A 12 -5.06 19.93 1.00
N ARG A 13 -3.86 20.49 1.19
CA ARG A 13 -3.64 21.79 1.87
C ARG A 13 -4.20 21.82 3.30
N GLY A 14 -4.25 20.67 3.96
CA GLY A 14 -4.66 20.51 5.35
C GLY A 14 -3.48 20.26 6.30
N ASP A 15 -3.69 20.58 7.58
CA ASP A 15 -2.70 20.39 8.64
C ASP A 15 -3.35 20.01 9.98
N VAL A 16 -2.59 19.31 10.83
CA VAL A 16 -3.01 18.94 12.19
C VAL A 16 -2.65 20.10 13.12
N THR A 17 -3.64 20.93 13.46
CA THR A 17 -3.42 22.16 14.24
C THR A 17 -3.46 21.98 15.75
N LYS A 18 -4.01 20.86 16.25
CA LYS A 18 -4.12 20.54 17.68
C LYS A 18 -3.97 19.04 17.92
N GLY A 19 -3.38 18.70 19.06
CA GLY A 19 -3.09 17.31 19.44
C GLY A 19 -1.81 16.77 18.79
N SER A 20 -1.60 15.47 18.91
CA SER A 20 -0.50 14.72 18.30
C SER A 20 -1.00 13.37 17.80
N ILE A 21 -0.27 12.78 16.86
CA ILE A 21 -0.52 11.41 16.40
C ILE A 21 0.70 10.59 16.78
N GLU A 22 0.47 9.52 17.54
CA GLU A 22 1.53 8.62 17.98
C GLU A 22 1.33 7.22 17.41
N TYR A 23 2.41 6.63 16.93
CA TYR A 23 2.48 5.23 16.52
C TYR A 23 3.58 4.53 17.30
N ARG A 24 3.22 3.48 18.05
CA ARG A 24 4.15 2.74 18.92
C ARG A 24 4.93 3.65 19.89
N GLY A 25 4.24 4.61 20.51
CA GLY A 25 4.81 5.56 21.47
C GLY A 25 5.73 6.62 20.87
N GLN A 26 5.78 6.74 19.53
CA GLN A 26 6.55 7.77 18.86
C GLN A 26 5.61 8.71 18.12
N ARG A 27 5.84 10.01 18.28
CA ARG A 27 5.11 11.04 17.54
C ARG A 27 5.42 10.93 16.04
N VAL A 28 4.37 10.86 15.22
CA VAL A 28 4.47 10.65 13.76
C VAL A 28 3.79 11.72 12.92
N ASP A 29 3.00 12.63 13.50
CA ASP A 29 2.25 13.66 12.75
C ASP A 29 3.12 14.64 11.95
N GLN A 30 4.43 14.68 12.21
CA GLN A 30 5.39 15.56 11.52
C GLN A 30 6.25 14.84 10.48
N LEU A 31 6.04 13.54 10.28
CA LEU A 31 6.80 12.75 9.32
C LEU A 31 6.24 12.90 7.90
N THR A 32 7.07 12.69 6.88
CA THR A 32 6.55 12.54 5.53
C THR A 32 5.76 11.22 5.40
N PRO A 33 4.80 11.10 4.47
CA PRO A 33 4.13 9.82 4.20
C PRO A 33 5.11 8.68 3.89
N ASN A 34 6.23 8.98 3.22
CA ASN A 34 7.28 8.00 2.92
C ASN A 34 7.96 7.48 4.20
N ASP A 35 8.30 8.38 5.13
CA ASP A 35 8.91 7.99 6.41
C ASP A 35 7.94 7.17 7.27
N LEU A 36 6.65 7.48 7.18
CA LEU A 36 5.60 6.76 7.89
C LEU A 36 5.39 5.35 7.32
N VAL A 37 5.44 5.18 5.99
CA VAL A 37 5.40 3.85 5.33
C VAL A 37 6.58 2.97 5.77
N LYS A 38 7.79 3.53 5.87
CA LYS A 38 8.97 2.79 6.37
C LYS A 38 8.81 2.33 7.82
N ARG A 39 7.96 2.98 8.60
CA ARG A 39 7.61 2.60 9.99
C ARG A 39 6.49 1.56 10.06
N GLY A 40 5.93 1.14 8.92
CA GLY A 40 4.92 0.09 8.85
C GLY A 40 3.48 0.60 8.93
N VAL A 41 3.24 1.89 8.71
CA VAL A 41 1.89 2.46 8.60
C VAL A 41 1.60 2.72 7.14
N ILE A 42 0.67 1.95 6.56
CA ILE A 42 0.29 2.01 5.15
C ILE A 42 -1.21 2.30 5.07
N GLN A 43 -1.60 3.27 4.27
CA GLN A 43 -3.01 3.54 3.98
C GLN A 43 -3.40 2.90 2.64
N VAL A 44 -4.43 2.05 2.68
CA VAL A 44 -5.15 1.61 1.49
C VAL A 44 -6.30 2.59 1.26
N MET A 45 -6.18 3.40 0.21
CA MET A 45 -7.20 4.38 -0.15
C MET A 45 -8.41 3.69 -0.80
N GLU A 46 -9.59 4.27 -0.61
CA GLU A 46 -10.77 3.90 -1.39
C GLU A 46 -10.54 4.17 -2.89
N GLY A 47 -11.34 3.57 -3.77
CA GLY A 47 -11.29 3.88 -5.21
C GLY A 47 -10.39 2.99 -6.07
N ARG A 48 -9.75 1.97 -5.48
CA ARG A 48 -9.01 0.91 -6.21
C ARG A 48 -7.85 1.47 -7.04
N HIS A 49 -6.93 2.15 -6.37
CA HIS A 49 -5.78 2.82 -6.99
C HIS A 49 -4.65 1.85 -7.44
N CYS A 50 -5.00 0.80 -8.19
CA CYS A 50 -4.01 -0.02 -8.90
C CYS A 50 -3.48 0.73 -10.12
N PHE A 51 -2.21 0.50 -10.48
CA PHE A 51 -1.65 0.95 -11.73
C PHE A 51 -2.21 0.11 -12.88
N ALA A 52 -3.19 0.65 -13.60
CA ALA A 52 -3.97 -0.08 -14.61
C ALA A 52 -3.13 -0.70 -15.74
N HIS A 53 -2.01 -0.07 -16.09
CA HIS A 53 -1.09 -0.51 -17.15
C HIS A 53 -0.11 -1.60 -16.70
N LEU A 54 0.05 -1.81 -15.39
CA LEU A 54 0.86 -2.88 -14.82
C LEU A 54 0.01 -4.14 -14.65
N THR A 55 0.68 -5.28 -14.68
CA THR A 55 0.09 -6.57 -14.31
C THR A 55 -0.22 -6.62 -12.81
N ILE A 56 -1.05 -7.59 -12.40
CA ILE A 56 -1.33 -7.83 -10.98
C ILE A 56 -0.04 -8.09 -10.20
N GLU A 57 0.85 -8.94 -10.69
CA GLU A 57 2.11 -9.25 -9.99
C GLU A 57 3.01 -8.01 -9.89
N GLU A 58 3.10 -7.19 -10.94
CA GLU A 58 3.85 -5.92 -10.90
C GLU A 58 3.25 -4.94 -9.89
N ASN A 59 1.92 -4.81 -9.82
CA ASN A 59 1.25 -4.01 -8.79
C ASN A 59 1.64 -4.48 -7.38
N LEU A 60 1.58 -5.80 -7.11
CA LEU A 60 1.97 -6.36 -5.82
C LEU A 60 3.45 -6.08 -5.49
N LEU A 61 4.32 -6.18 -6.49
CA LEU A 61 5.75 -5.90 -6.35
C LEU A 61 6.05 -4.44 -6.03
N THR A 62 5.22 -3.48 -6.49
CA THR A 62 5.41 -2.06 -6.13
C THR A 62 5.33 -1.84 -4.62
N GLY A 63 4.50 -2.60 -3.91
CA GLY A 63 4.38 -2.52 -2.44
C GLY A 63 5.59 -3.06 -1.68
N ALA A 64 6.42 -3.89 -2.31
CA ALA A 64 7.64 -4.44 -1.70
C ALA A 64 8.86 -3.52 -1.83
N TYR A 65 8.76 -2.45 -2.64
CA TYR A 65 9.90 -1.61 -3.04
C TYR A 65 10.70 -1.05 -1.85
N THR A 66 10.02 -0.61 -0.79
CA THR A 66 10.67 0.01 0.38
C THR A 66 11.30 -1.00 1.35
N ARG A 67 11.06 -2.31 1.19
CA ARG A 67 11.45 -3.35 2.15
C ARG A 67 12.81 -3.97 1.90
N GLY A 68 13.45 -3.73 0.74
CA GLY A 68 14.77 -4.26 0.42
C GLY A 68 14.86 -5.80 0.45
N LEU A 69 13.77 -6.50 0.13
CA LEU A 69 13.68 -7.96 0.20
C LEU A 69 14.58 -8.64 -0.83
N SER A 70 15.20 -9.76 -0.44
CA SER A 70 15.87 -10.65 -1.40
C SER A 70 14.86 -11.30 -2.34
N ARG A 71 15.33 -11.81 -3.50
CA ARG A 71 14.46 -12.50 -4.47
C ARG A 71 13.68 -13.67 -3.85
N GLY A 72 14.29 -14.43 -2.95
CA GLY A 72 13.63 -15.53 -2.24
C GLY A 72 12.50 -15.03 -1.34
N GLN A 73 12.78 -13.99 -0.54
CA GLN A 73 11.79 -13.39 0.35
C GLN A 73 10.61 -12.78 -0.41
N THR A 74 10.88 -12.08 -1.52
CA THR A 74 9.82 -11.52 -2.37
C THR A 74 8.90 -12.61 -2.91
N ARG A 75 9.46 -13.74 -3.38
CA ARG A 75 8.67 -14.88 -3.84
C ARG A 75 7.81 -15.46 -2.73
N ASP A 76 8.37 -15.63 -1.53
CA ASP A 76 7.64 -16.22 -0.41
C ASP A 76 6.51 -15.29 0.08
N GLU A 77 6.69 -13.96 0.04
CA GLU A 77 5.63 -12.98 0.33
C GLU A 77 4.54 -12.99 -0.76
N LEU A 78 4.89 -13.10 -2.03
CA LEU A 78 3.91 -13.25 -3.12
C LEU A 78 3.07 -14.51 -2.96
N GLU A 79 3.67 -15.64 -2.60
CA GLU A 79 2.93 -16.88 -2.36
C GLU A 79 1.97 -16.76 -1.16
N LYS A 80 2.31 -16.01 -0.11
CA LYS A 80 1.37 -15.70 0.98
C LYS A 80 0.17 -14.90 0.47
N ILE A 81 0.41 -13.86 -0.33
CA ILE A 81 -0.66 -13.04 -0.91
C ILE A 81 -1.56 -13.90 -1.79
N TYR A 82 -0.97 -14.77 -2.62
CA TYR A 82 -1.73 -15.70 -3.46
C TYR A 82 -2.49 -16.77 -2.67
N ALA A 83 -2.02 -17.14 -1.48
CA ALA A 83 -2.78 -18.01 -0.60
C ALA A 83 -4.03 -17.30 -0.04
N TYR A 84 -3.94 -16.01 0.30
CA TYR A 84 -5.09 -15.20 0.72
C TYR A 84 -6.06 -14.91 -0.42
N PHE A 85 -5.54 -14.60 -1.60
CA PHE A 85 -6.31 -14.25 -2.79
C PHE A 85 -5.94 -15.13 -3.98
N PRO A 86 -6.41 -16.39 -4.03
CA PRO A 86 -6.08 -17.33 -5.11
C PRO A 86 -6.41 -16.79 -6.51
N ARG A 87 -7.43 -15.91 -6.60
CA ARG A 87 -7.84 -15.27 -7.85
C ARG A 87 -6.73 -14.41 -8.46
N LEU A 88 -5.95 -13.71 -7.62
CA LEU A 88 -4.82 -12.90 -8.07
C LEU A 88 -3.73 -13.77 -8.69
N LYS A 89 -3.50 -14.99 -8.16
CA LYS A 89 -2.53 -15.95 -8.73
C LYS A 89 -2.91 -16.37 -10.14
N THR A 90 -4.17 -16.72 -10.35
CA THR A 90 -4.71 -17.11 -11.66
C THR A 90 -4.58 -15.99 -12.69
N ARG A 91 -4.67 -14.74 -12.25
CA ARG A 91 -4.64 -13.54 -13.11
C ARG A 91 -3.34 -12.76 -13.01
N ARG A 92 -2.27 -13.33 -12.42
CA ARG A 92 -1.05 -12.59 -12.07
C ARG A 92 -0.39 -11.84 -13.22
N LYS A 93 -0.51 -12.37 -14.45
CA LYS A 93 0.03 -11.78 -15.70
C LYS A 93 -0.96 -10.85 -16.42
N SER A 94 -2.20 -10.75 -15.96
CA SER A 94 -3.20 -9.86 -16.53
C SER A 94 -2.93 -8.43 -16.07
N GLN A 95 -3.08 -7.45 -16.98
CA GLN A 95 -3.05 -6.03 -16.61
C GLN A 95 -4.22 -5.71 -15.69
N ALA A 96 -3.97 -4.93 -14.64
CA ALA A 96 -4.96 -4.60 -13.62
C ALA A 96 -6.19 -3.90 -14.22
N GLY A 97 -6.00 -3.09 -15.28
CA GLY A 97 -7.09 -2.42 -16.00
C GLY A 97 -8.13 -3.35 -16.64
N TYR A 98 -7.80 -4.62 -16.90
CA TYR A 98 -8.70 -5.62 -17.48
C TYR A 98 -9.27 -6.61 -16.44
N THR A 99 -9.13 -6.29 -15.15
CA THR A 99 -9.69 -7.11 -14.06
C THR A 99 -10.98 -6.51 -13.53
N SER A 100 -11.79 -7.34 -12.87
CA SER A 100 -13.03 -6.88 -12.24
C SER A 100 -12.74 -5.92 -11.08
N GLY A 101 -13.72 -5.10 -10.71
CA GLY A 101 -13.55 -4.17 -9.59
C GLY A 101 -13.25 -4.85 -8.24
N GLY A 102 -13.76 -6.07 -8.03
CA GLY A 102 -13.41 -6.88 -6.87
C GLY A 102 -11.97 -7.39 -6.91
N GLU A 103 -11.48 -7.77 -8.09
CA GLU A 103 -10.08 -8.15 -8.29
C GLU A 103 -9.11 -6.98 -8.13
N GLN A 104 -9.49 -5.75 -8.47
CA GLN A 104 -8.68 -4.55 -8.21
C GLN A 104 -8.69 -4.11 -6.74
N GLN A 105 -9.65 -4.58 -5.96
CA GLN A 105 -9.79 -4.24 -4.54
C GLN A 105 -9.02 -5.21 -3.63
N MET A 106 -8.76 -6.43 -4.13
CA MET A 106 -7.93 -7.46 -3.48
C MET A 106 -6.45 -7.14 -3.64
#